data_AF-C5FQ31-F1
#
_entry.id   AF-C5FQ31-F1
#
_cell.length_a   1.000
_cell.length_b   1.000
_cell.length_c   1.000
_cell.angle_alpha   90.00
_cell.angle_beta   90.00
_cell.angle_gamma   90.00
#
_symmetry.space_group_name_H-M   'P 1'
#
loop_
_entity.id
_entity.type
_entity.pdbx_description
1 polymer ?
#
loop_
_entity_poly.entity_id
_entity_poly.type
_entity_poly.pdbx_seq_one_letter_code
_entity_poly.pdbx_strand_id
1 'polypeptide(L)'
;MKVVSPMKVNKRGEEELVSNPVFRAIRNKLSEDMMLRFCPAHELSVTADDKREFELHRDILHAAFMPLKQLLLHATNLASRSLPDHLSSDPERAFHGGARNAFAWLSSIITDEPDWCATNGCPACVVLHIFHSEPLIRIVAVACRVSNWMVLVGLVKPCMQLPNFSFWLGALASAVVEDKFWGCDYWSEIYDRSVYMDLSARELVHQCFEIRDAGYKIPHRTLNYGPGVTADGRPRIHVEDTPHPLFMPTKIIEHEKWEELVLMARKNQSRSRLLPRNGGQGFIPRRHSRKMAVAA
;
A
#
# COMPACT_ATOMS: atom_id res chain seq x y z
N MET A 1 20.27 -21.34 13.68
CA MET A 1 20.22 -21.08 12.23
C MET A 1 20.44 -19.59 12.05
N LYS A 2 21.43 -19.18 11.25
CA LYS A 2 21.71 -17.76 11.03
C LYS A 2 20.56 -17.14 10.23
N VAL A 3 20.04 -16.00 10.68
CA VAL A 3 18.99 -15.24 10.00
C VAL A 3 19.64 -14.08 9.23
N VAL A 4 19.35 -13.98 7.94
CA VAL A 4 19.90 -12.97 7.03
C VAL A 4 18.77 -12.18 6.38
N SER A 5 19.03 -10.92 6.01
CA SER A 5 18.04 -10.13 5.26
C SER A 5 17.80 -10.76 3.88
N PRO A 6 16.54 -10.95 3.46
CA PRO A 6 16.24 -11.43 2.11
C PRO A 6 16.41 -10.34 1.05
N MET A 7 16.47 -9.07 1.46
CA MET A 7 16.59 -7.92 0.56
C MET A 7 18.01 -7.37 0.59
N LYS A 8 18.46 -6.81 -0.53
CA LYS A 8 19.77 -6.16 -0.66
C LYS A 8 19.61 -4.79 -1.30
N VAL A 9 20.13 -3.76 -0.65
CA VAL A 9 20.18 -2.41 -1.23
C VAL A 9 21.41 -2.31 -2.14
N ASN A 10 21.27 -1.74 -3.33
CA ASN A 10 22.42 -1.48 -4.20
C ASN A 10 23.13 -0.18 -3.76
N LYS A 11 24.40 -0.01 -4.13
CA LYS A 11 25.21 1.16 -3.73
C LYS A 11 24.54 2.51 -4.03
N ARG A 12 23.89 2.63 -5.20
CA ARG A 12 23.17 3.84 -5.58
C ARG A 12 22.01 4.16 -4.63
N GLY A 13 21.25 3.14 -4.22
CA GLY A 13 20.18 3.29 -3.24
C GLY A 13 20.73 3.68 -1.86
N GLU A 14 21.86 3.13 -1.44
CA GLU A 14 22.53 3.54 -0.20
C GLU A 14 22.96 5.01 -0.23
N GLU A 15 23.58 5.46 -1.31
CA GLU A 15 23.97 6.86 -1.52
C GLU A 15 22.76 7.81 -1.47
N GLU A 16 21.64 7.41 -2.10
CA GLU A 16 20.40 8.17 -2.08
C GLU A 16 19.82 8.29 -0.65
N LEU A 17 19.83 7.20 0.12
CA LEU A 17 19.36 7.18 1.50
C LEU A 17 20.24 8.04 2.42
N VAL A 18 21.57 7.95 2.28
CA VAL A 18 22.53 8.71 3.10
C VAL A 18 22.48 10.21 2.82
N SER A 19 22.24 10.58 1.56
CA SER A 19 22.17 11.99 1.14
C SER A 19 20.84 12.65 1.50
N ASN A 20 19.75 11.90 1.69
CA ASN A 20 18.43 12.45 1.99
C ASN A 20 18.27 12.86 3.47
N PRO A 21 18.08 14.17 3.79
CA PRO A 21 18.01 14.64 5.17
C PRO A 21 16.75 14.18 5.93
N VAL A 22 15.63 14.00 5.22
CA VAL A 22 14.35 13.55 5.81
C VAL A 22 14.47 12.11 6.26
N PHE A 23 15.05 11.24 5.40
CA PHE A 23 15.29 9.85 5.72
C PHE A 23 16.25 9.69 6.90
N ARG A 24 17.33 10.48 6.95
CA ARG A 24 18.24 10.49 8.12
C ARG A 24 17.53 10.89 9.41
N ALA A 25 16.66 11.90 9.36
CA ALA A 25 15.89 12.32 10.54
C ALA A 25 14.96 11.20 11.03
N ILE A 26 14.32 10.46 10.11
CA ILE A 26 13.52 9.27 10.43
C ILE A 26 14.39 8.21 11.10
N ARG A 27 15.53 7.85 10.50
CA ARG A 27 16.45 6.85 11.05
C ARG A 27 16.94 7.20 12.45
N ASN A 28 17.33 8.45 12.68
CA ASN A 28 17.78 8.91 14.01
C ASN A 28 16.67 8.71 15.05
N LYS A 29 15.45 9.17 14.74
CA LYS A 29 14.29 9.00 15.62
C LYS A 29 14.00 7.52 15.93
N LEU A 30 14.07 6.66 14.92
CA LEU A 30 13.83 5.23 15.05
C LEU A 30 14.94 4.48 15.81
N SER A 31 16.16 5.03 15.84
CA SER A 31 17.29 4.46 16.57
C SER A 31 17.28 4.79 18.07
N GLU A 32 16.66 5.91 18.45
CA GLU A 32 16.52 6.33 19.85
C GLU A 32 15.44 5.55 20.59
N ASP A 33 14.50 4.94 19.87
CA ASP A 33 13.39 4.20 20.44
C ASP A 33 13.81 2.79 20.89
N MET A 34 13.89 2.59 22.22
CA MET A 34 14.25 1.31 22.83
C MET A 34 13.26 0.18 22.50
N MET A 35 12.02 0.49 22.13
CA MET A 35 11.00 -0.51 21.75
C MET A 35 11.25 -1.12 20.37
N LEU A 36 12.18 -0.56 19.60
CA LEU A 36 12.48 -0.98 18.23
C LEU A 36 13.79 -1.77 18.12
N ARG A 37 14.21 -2.39 19.23
CA ARG A 37 15.39 -3.27 19.32
C ARG A 37 15.07 -4.69 18.87
N PHE A 38 16.12 -5.44 18.56
CA PHE A 38 15.99 -6.86 18.24
C PHE A 38 15.39 -7.65 19.42
N CYS A 39 14.46 -8.56 19.11
CA CYS A 39 13.88 -9.43 20.13
C CYS A 39 14.88 -10.53 20.53
N PRO A 40 14.70 -11.21 21.68
CA PRO A 40 15.64 -12.23 22.15
C PRO A 40 15.93 -13.34 21.12
N ALA A 41 14.94 -13.69 20.29
CA ALA A 41 15.10 -14.69 19.23
C ALA A 41 16.04 -14.23 18.10
N HIS A 42 16.03 -12.94 17.77
CA HIS A 42 16.85 -12.38 16.68
C HIS A 42 18.16 -11.77 17.19
N GLU A 43 18.23 -11.37 18.46
CA GLU A 43 19.42 -10.78 19.06
C GLU A 43 20.66 -11.69 18.96
N LEU A 44 20.45 -13.00 19.13
CA LEU A 44 21.50 -14.02 19.08
C LEU A 44 21.66 -14.70 17.71
N SER A 45 20.67 -14.58 16.82
CA SER A 45 20.65 -15.31 15.54
C SER A 45 21.01 -14.47 14.31
N VAL A 46 21.10 -13.15 14.48
CA VAL A 46 21.44 -12.16 13.45
C VAL A 46 22.83 -11.60 13.74
N THR A 47 23.72 -11.58 12.75
CA THR A 47 25.07 -11.02 12.94
C THR A 47 25.05 -9.50 13.02
N ALA A 48 26.13 -8.88 13.50
CA ALA A 48 26.18 -7.42 13.64
C ALA A 48 25.96 -6.68 12.29
N ASP A 49 26.48 -7.22 11.19
CA ASP A 49 26.28 -6.65 9.85
C ASP A 49 24.82 -6.84 9.40
N ASP A 50 24.27 -8.05 9.56
CA ASP A 50 22.85 -8.32 9.23
C ASP A 50 21.90 -7.47 10.09
N LYS A 51 22.26 -7.15 11.34
CA LYS A 51 21.45 -6.27 12.22
C LYS A 51 21.31 -4.88 11.59
N ARG A 52 22.41 -4.32 11.09
CA ARG A 52 22.40 -3.00 10.42
C ARG A 52 21.56 -3.03 9.15
N GLU A 53 21.60 -4.13 8.39
CA GLU A 53 20.75 -4.30 7.20
C GLU A 53 19.27 -4.38 7.56
N PHE A 54 18.90 -5.16 8.57
CA PHE A 54 17.51 -5.25 9.02
C PHE A 54 16.99 -3.92 9.55
N GLU A 55 17.80 -3.17 10.30
CA GLU A 55 17.46 -1.81 10.73
C GLU A 55 17.23 -0.89 9.54
N LEU A 56 18.14 -0.89 8.56
CA LEU A 56 17.99 -0.11 7.32
C LEU A 56 16.68 -0.45 6.59
N HIS A 57 16.37 -1.73 6.41
CA HIS A 57 15.14 -2.13 5.74
C HIS A 57 13.88 -1.77 6.52
N ARG A 58 13.90 -1.86 7.85
CA ARG A 58 12.82 -1.39 8.72
C ARG A 58 12.61 0.12 8.57
N ASP A 59 13.69 0.91 8.53
CA ASP A 59 13.62 2.35 8.36
C ASP A 59 13.07 2.74 6.98
N ILE A 60 13.51 2.04 5.91
CA ILE A 60 12.97 2.21 4.56
C ILE A 60 11.47 1.89 4.55
N LEU A 61 11.06 0.76 5.15
CA LEU A 61 9.66 0.38 5.24
C LEU A 61 8.82 1.45 5.97
N HIS A 62 9.32 1.97 7.09
CA HIS A 62 8.66 3.01 7.86
C HIS A 62 8.45 4.26 7.00
N ALA A 63 9.51 4.72 6.33
CA ALA A 63 9.47 5.88 5.46
C ALA A 63 8.50 5.66 4.28
N ALA A 64 8.50 4.47 3.65
CA ALA A 64 7.61 4.15 2.54
C ALA A 64 6.13 4.08 2.95
N PHE A 65 5.82 3.68 4.19
CA PHE A 65 4.45 3.60 4.71
C PHE A 65 3.87 4.93 5.20
N MET A 66 4.72 5.89 5.60
CA MET A 66 4.25 7.21 6.04
C MET A 66 3.29 7.89 5.05
N PRO A 67 3.58 7.96 3.73
CA PRO A 67 2.68 8.55 2.74
C PRO A 67 1.33 7.81 2.64
N LEU A 68 1.32 6.48 2.68
CA LEU A 68 0.06 5.70 2.64
C LEU A 68 -0.83 5.96 3.85
N LYS A 69 -0.23 6.07 5.05
CA LYS A 69 -0.98 6.43 6.26
C LYS A 69 -1.55 7.84 6.19
N GLN A 70 -0.77 8.79 5.68
CA GLN A 70 -1.23 10.17 5.50
C GLN A 70 -2.39 10.24 4.52
N LEU A 71 -2.33 9.48 3.42
CA LEU A 71 -3.46 9.35 2.49
C LEU A 71 -4.69 8.80 3.18
N LEU A 72 -4.59 7.67 3.87
CA LEU A 72 -5.74 7.07 4.54
C LEU A 72 -6.33 8.01 5.59
N LEU A 73 -5.49 8.67 6.40
CA LEU A 73 -5.94 9.65 7.40
C LEU A 73 -6.66 10.83 6.73
N HIS A 74 -6.10 11.36 5.65
CA HIS A 74 -6.69 12.48 4.92
C HIS A 74 -8.03 12.10 4.28
N ALA A 75 -8.08 10.95 3.59
CA ALA A 75 -9.28 10.41 2.97
C ALA A 75 -10.37 10.15 4.01
N THR A 76 -10.01 9.57 5.16
CA THR A 76 -10.95 9.33 6.27
C THR A 76 -11.52 10.65 6.78
N ASN A 77 -10.68 11.66 7.02
CA ASN A 77 -11.12 12.96 7.50
C ASN A 77 -12.08 13.65 6.51
N LEU A 78 -11.80 13.57 5.21
CA LEU A 78 -12.67 14.09 4.16
C LEU A 78 -14.00 13.34 4.09
N ALA A 79 -13.97 12.01 4.13
CA ALA A 79 -15.16 11.18 4.15
C ALA A 79 -16.07 11.52 5.34
N SER A 80 -15.50 11.63 6.55
CA SER A 80 -16.25 11.97 7.76
C SER A 80 -16.90 13.37 7.72
N ARG A 81 -16.35 14.30 6.95
CA ARG A 81 -16.91 15.66 6.80
C ARG A 81 -17.94 15.78 5.69
N SER A 82 -17.95 14.81 4.77
CA SER A 82 -18.70 14.90 3.52
C SER A 82 -19.87 13.93 3.43
N LEU A 83 -19.86 12.89 4.25
CA LEU A 83 -20.98 11.97 4.42
C LEU A 83 -21.96 12.51 5.47
N PRO A 84 -23.28 12.31 5.26
CA PRO A 84 -24.27 12.49 6.32
C PRO A 84 -23.97 11.63 7.56
N ASP A 85 -24.38 12.07 8.74
CA ASP A 85 -24.09 11.38 10.02
C ASP A 85 -24.43 9.89 10.02
N HIS A 86 -25.55 9.50 9.39
CA HIS A 86 -26.00 8.10 9.30
C HIS A 86 -25.13 7.21 8.40
N LEU A 87 -24.23 7.81 7.59
CA LEU A 87 -23.25 7.12 6.74
C LEU A 87 -21.81 7.30 7.23
N SER A 88 -21.59 8.06 8.30
CA SER A 88 -20.25 8.37 8.82
C SER A 88 -19.48 7.14 9.33
N SER A 89 -20.20 6.05 9.67
CA SER A 89 -19.62 4.77 10.05
C SER A 89 -19.05 3.97 8.87
N ASP A 90 -19.33 4.38 7.63
CA ASP A 90 -18.92 3.69 6.41
C ASP A 90 -18.19 4.67 5.45
N PRO A 91 -16.98 5.13 5.82
CA PRO A 91 -16.26 6.19 5.11
C PRO A 91 -15.89 5.83 3.66
N GLU A 92 -15.85 4.54 3.31
CA GLU A 92 -15.61 4.11 1.93
C GLU A 92 -16.71 4.57 0.96
N ARG A 93 -17.92 4.90 1.46
CA ARG A 93 -19.02 5.44 0.66
C ARG A 93 -18.78 6.83 0.10
N ALA A 94 -17.79 7.55 0.62
CA ALA A 94 -17.39 8.84 0.05
C ALA A 94 -16.71 8.68 -1.32
N PHE A 95 -16.28 7.47 -1.65
CA PHE A 95 -15.48 7.17 -2.83
C PHE A 95 -16.18 6.18 -3.76
N HIS A 96 -15.76 6.14 -5.02
CA HIS A 96 -16.23 5.17 -6.00
C HIS A 96 -15.07 4.59 -6.84
N GLY A 97 -15.35 3.57 -7.65
CA GLY A 97 -14.38 3.01 -8.59
C GLY A 97 -13.10 2.51 -7.91
N GLY A 98 -11.94 2.82 -8.50
CA GLY A 98 -10.65 2.45 -7.94
C GLY A 98 -10.37 3.16 -6.60
N ALA A 99 -10.86 4.39 -6.41
CA ALA A 99 -10.66 5.11 -5.15
C ALA A 99 -11.28 4.36 -3.95
N ARG A 100 -12.51 3.87 -4.10
CA ARG A 100 -13.16 3.05 -3.06
C ARG A 100 -12.39 1.78 -2.77
N ASN A 101 -11.93 1.10 -3.82
CA ASN A 101 -11.14 -0.12 -3.68
C ASN A 101 -9.82 0.14 -2.94
N ALA A 102 -9.11 1.24 -3.27
CA ALA A 102 -7.90 1.64 -2.58
C ALA A 102 -8.16 2.01 -1.12
N PHE A 103 -9.21 2.79 -0.85
CA PHE A 103 -9.57 3.16 0.52
C PHE A 103 -9.87 1.92 1.37
N ALA A 104 -10.76 1.04 0.91
CA ALA A 104 -11.14 -0.16 1.62
C ALA A 104 -9.94 -1.10 1.86
N TRP A 105 -9.10 -1.28 0.84
CA TRP A 105 -7.92 -2.14 0.95
C TRP A 105 -6.85 -1.57 1.90
N LEU A 106 -6.51 -0.29 1.77
CA LEU A 106 -5.56 0.38 2.68
C LEU A 106 -6.09 0.38 4.11
N SER A 107 -7.38 0.67 4.30
CA SER A 107 -8.02 0.65 5.62
C SER A 107 -7.94 -0.74 6.25
N SER A 108 -8.25 -1.80 5.50
CA SER A 108 -8.15 -3.17 6.02
C SER A 108 -6.74 -3.48 6.50
N ILE A 109 -5.71 -3.29 5.67
CA ILE A 109 -4.34 -3.63 6.06
C ILE A 109 -3.87 -2.81 7.27
N ILE A 110 -4.12 -1.50 7.27
CA ILE A 110 -3.67 -0.62 8.36
C ILE A 110 -4.42 -0.90 9.67
N THR A 111 -5.69 -1.30 9.60
CA THR A 111 -6.48 -1.68 10.78
C THR A 111 -6.11 -3.09 11.29
N ASP A 112 -5.82 -4.02 10.39
CA ASP A 112 -5.51 -5.41 10.74
C ASP A 112 -4.06 -5.58 11.27
N GLU A 113 -3.12 -4.77 10.76
CA GLU A 113 -1.68 -4.85 11.08
C GLU A 113 -1.10 -3.49 11.56
N PRO A 114 -1.69 -2.84 12.59
CA PRO A 114 -1.37 -1.45 12.95
C PRO A 114 0.08 -1.28 13.43
N ASP A 115 0.57 -2.22 14.24
CA ASP A 115 1.95 -2.22 14.74
C ASP A 115 2.96 -2.44 13.62
N TRP A 116 2.69 -3.38 12.72
CA TRP A 116 3.58 -3.65 11.59
C TRP A 116 3.61 -2.47 10.62
N CYS A 117 2.47 -1.87 10.32
CA CYS A 117 2.42 -0.64 9.52
C CYS A 117 3.16 0.52 10.21
N ALA A 118 3.21 0.57 11.55
CA ALA A 118 4.04 1.50 12.33
C ALA A 118 5.51 1.09 12.44
N THR A 119 5.86 -0.08 11.92
CA THR A 119 7.15 -0.75 12.07
C THR A 119 7.57 -0.86 13.53
N ASN A 120 6.59 -1.10 14.41
CA ASN A 120 6.81 -1.30 15.83
C ASN A 120 7.43 -2.69 16.07
N GLY A 121 8.47 -2.73 16.89
CA GLY A 121 9.13 -3.95 17.32
C GLY A 121 10.43 -4.28 16.59
N CYS A 122 10.82 -5.55 16.64
CA CYS A 122 12.12 -6.03 16.16
C CYS A 122 12.30 -5.81 14.65
N PRO A 123 13.42 -5.21 14.19
CA PRO A 123 13.66 -4.94 12.77
C PRO A 123 13.59 -6.21 11.91
N ALA A 124 14.18 -7.32 12.36
CA ALA A 124 14.08 -8.59 11.64
C ALA A 124 12.63 -9.12 11.56
N CYS A 125 11.85 -9.03 12.63
CA CYS A 125 10.44 -9.43 12.59
C CYS A 125 9.65 -8.60 11.57
N VAL A 126 9.81 -7.28 11.61
CA VAL A 126 9.12 -6.34 10.73
C VAL A 126 9.44 -6.63 9.25
N VAL A 127 10.73 -6.80 8.94
CA VAL A 127 11.20 -7.02 7.57
C VAL A 127 10.80 -8.40 7.05
N LEU A 128 10.95 -9.45 7.86
CA LEU A 128 10.58 -10.81 7.45
C LEU A 128 9.07 -10.97 7.30
N HIS A 129 8.29 -10.22 8.07
CA HIS A 129 6.82 -10.25 8.01
C HIS A 129 6.28 -9.85 6.63
N ILE A 130 7.02 -9.06 5.83
CA ILE A 130 6.68 -8.73 4.44
C ILE A 130 6.31 -10.00 3.64
N PHE A 131 7.04 -11.10 3.86
CA PHE A 131 6.93 -12.33 3.07
C PHE A 131 5.92 -13.34 3.63
N HIS A 132 5.08 -12.95 4.60
CA HIS A 132 4.07 -13.83 5.18
C HIS A 132 2.82 -13.99 4.32
N SER A 133 2.47 -12.99 3.51
CA SER A 133 1.27 -13.04 2.67
C SER A 133 1.38 -12.12 1.46
N GLU A 134 0.60 -12.40 0.42
CA GLU A 134 0.57 -11.57 -0.80
C GLU A 134 0.18 -10.11 -0.52
N PRO A 135 -0.84 -9.81 0.31
CA PRO A 135 -1.22 -8.42 0.59
C PRO A 135 -0.07 -7.60 1.18
N LEU A 136 0.79 -8.22 2.00
CA LEU A 136 1.93 -7.57 2.63
C LEU A 136 3.03 -7.25 1.61
N ILE A 137 3.37 -8.20 0.73
CA ILE A 137 4.31 -7.93 -0.38
C ILE A 137 3.75 -6.81 -1.28
N ARG A 138 2.45 -6.90 -1.63
CA ARG A 138 1.79 -5.95 -2.51
C ARG A 138 1.74 -4.54 -1.91
N ILE A 139 1.43 -4.38 -0.62
CA ILE A 139 1.41 -3.04 0.00
C ILE A 139 2.79 -2.43 0.08
N VAL A 140 3.86 -3.22 0.28
CA VAL A 140 5.23 -2.71 0.21
C VAL A 140 5.55 -2.24 -1.21
N ALA A 141 5.16 -3.01 -2.24
CA ALA A 141 5.35 -2.61 -3.62
C ALA A 141 4.58 -1.31 -3.97
N VAL A 142 3.34 -1.17 -3.50
CA VAL A 142 2.54 0.05 -3.65
C VAL A 142 3.20 1.22 -2.92
N ALA A 143 3.65 1.03 -1.68
CA ALA A 143 4.30 2.07 -0.87
C ALA A 143 5.53 2.66 -1.57
N CYS A 144 6.36 1.82 -2.19
CA CYS A 144 7.54 2.25 -2.94
C CYS A 144 7.19 3.13 -4.16
N ARG A 145 6.02 2.90 -4.79
CA ARG A 145 5.55 3.69 -5.93
C ARG A 145 4.94 5.00 -5.48
N VAL A 146 4.17 4.94 -4.40
CA VAL A 146 3.33 6.04 -3.94
C VAL A 146 4.14 7.14 -3.24
N SER A 147 5.24 6.79 -2.57
CA SER A 147 6.07 7.74 -1.83
C SER A 147 6.55 8.93 -2.65
N ASN A 148 6.84 8.73 -3.94
CA ASN A 148 7.42 9.76 -4.80
C ASN A 148 6.40 10.79 -5.28
N TRP A 149 5.19 10.37 -5.58
CA TRP A 149 4.22 11.25 -6.21
C TRP A 149 3.37 12.03 -5.20
N MET A 150 3.33 11.61 -3.93
CA MET A 150 2.60 12.36 -2.90
C MET A 150 3.16 13.76 -2.61
N VAL A 151 4.47 13.96 -2.83
CA VAL A 151 5.09 15.28 -2.83
C VAL A 151 4.64 16.09 -4.05
N LEU A 152 4.52 15.45 -5.22
CA LEU A 152 4.11 16.10 -6.47
C LEU A 152 2.67 16.61 -6.41
N VAL A 153 1.77 15.93 -5.70
CA VAL A 153 0.37 16.34 -5.54
C VAL A 153 0.13 17.24 -4.32
N GLY A 154 1.20 17.69 -3.64
CA GLY A 154 1.09 18.65 -2.54
C GLY A 154 0.46 18.11 -1.26
N LEU A 155 0.29 16.80 -1.12
CA LEU A 155 -0.14 16.16 0.13
C LEU A 155 0.99 16.13 1.17
N VAL A 156 2.24 16.18 0.72
CA VAL A 156 3.45 16.25 1.55
C VAL A 156 4.20 17.53 1.21
N LYS A 157 4.67 18.26 2.24
CA LYS A 157 5.47 19.47 2.02
C LYS A 157 6.77 19.13 1.26
N PRO A 158 7.26 19.97 0.33
CA PRO A 158 8.50 19.71 -0.39
C PRO A 158 9.71 19.45 0.52
N CYS A 159 9.77 20.09 1.70
CA CYS A 159 10.82 19.85 2.70
C CYS A 159 10.78 18.46 3.36
N MET A 160 9.72 17.69 3.12
CA MET A 160 9.52 16.33 3.62
C MET A 160 9.68 15.29 2.50
N GLN A 161 10.41 15.64 1.42
CA GLN A 161 10.64 14.74 0.30
C GLN A 161 11.46 13.51 0.72
N LEU A 162 10.83 12.35 0.59
CA LEU A 162 11.45 11.05 0.83
C LEU A 162 12.29 10.60 -0.37
N PRO A 163 13.23 9.66 -0.17
CA PRO A 163 13.95 8.99 -1.26
C PRO A 163 13.02 8.30 -2.25
N ASN A 164 13.51 8.12 -3.47
CA ASN A 164 12.87 7.27 -4.45
C ASN A 164 13.14 5.80 -4.15
N PHE A 165 12.16 5.13 -3.53
CA PHE A 165 12.28 3.72 -3.16
C PHE A 165 12.20 2.73 -4.34
N SER A 166 12.34 3.17 -5.60
CA SER A 166 12.43 2.27 -6.77
C SER A 166 13.58 1.26 -6.66
N PHE A 167 14.72 1.65 -6.07
CA PHE A 167 15.83 0.72 -5.80
C PHE A 167 15.39 -0.41 -4.85
N TRP A 168 14.52 -0.10 -3.88
CA TRP A 168 14.05 -1.05 -2.89
C TRP A 168 12.91 -1.91 -3.41
N LEU A 169 12.08 -1.38 -4.33
CA LEU A 169 11.14 -2.19 -5.11
C LEU A 169 11.88 -3.28 -5.90
N GLY A 170 13.06 -2.96 -6.48
CA GLY A 170 13.93 -3.94 -7.11
C GLY A 170 14.45 -5.00 -6.13
N ALA A 171 14.87 -4.58 -4.94
CA ALA A 171 15.31 -5.50 -3.88
C ALA A 171 14.19 -6.44 -3.41
N LEU A 172 12.96 -5.92 -3.27
CA LEU A 172 11.77 -6.72 -2.97
C LEU A 172 11.49 -7.74 -4.08
N ALA A 173 11.56 -7.31 -5.35
CA ALA A 173 11.37 -8.18 -6.50
C ALA A 173 12.33 -9.37 -6.47
N SER A 174 13.64 -9.11 -6.32
CA SER A 174 14.65 -10.16 -6.21
C SER A 174 14.36 -11.10 -5.04
N ALA A 175 14.02 -10.55 -3.87
CA ALA A 175 13.72 -11.34 -2.68
C ALA A 175 12.51 -12.28 -2.86
N VAL A 176 11.45 -11.81 -3.54
CA VAL A 176 10.27 -12.63 -3.85
C VAL A 176 10.60 -13.70 -4.89
N VAL A 177 11.33 -13.33 -5.95
CA VAL A 177 11.72 -14.24 -7.04
C VAL A 177 12.65 -15.35 -6.52
N GLU A 178 13.54 -15.05 -5.59
CA GLU A 178 14.48 -16.01 -5.00
C GLU A 178 13.86 -16.85 -3.86
N ASP A 179 12.70 -16.47 -3.30
CA ASP A 179 12.02 -17.24 -2.26
C ASP A 179 11.39 -18.53 -2.86
N LYS A 180 11.69 -19.68 -2.24
CA LYS A 180 11.23 -21.00 -2.68
C LYS A 180 9.71 -21.17 -2.73
N PHE A 181 8.95 -20.40 -1.95
CA PHE A 181 7.49 -20.44 -1.91
C PHE A 181 6.86 -19.47 -2.89
N TRP A 182 7.42 -18.26 -3.03
CA TRP A 182 6.88 -17.24 -3.92
C TRP A 182 7.36 -17.42 -5.35
N GLY A 183 8.65 -17.23 -5.62
CA GLY A 183 9.19 -17.41 -6.97
C GLY A 183 8.72 -16.36 -8.00
N CYS A 184 9.15 -16.56 -9.24
CA CYS A 184 9.00 -15.58 -10.32
C CYS A 184 7.54 -15.36 -10.74
N ASP A 185 6.76 -16.43 -10.92
CA ASP A 185 5.38 -16.35 -11.41
C ASP A 185 4.47 -15.56 -10.45
N TYR A 186 4.66 -15.75 -9.14
CA TYR A 186 3.92 -14.99 -8.13
C TYR A 186 4.34 -13.51 -8.12
N TRP A 187 5.63 -13.20 -8.30
CA TRP A 187 6.06 -11.81 -8.39
C TRP A 187 5.38 -11.07 -9.53
N SER A 188 5.27 -11.67 -10.73
CA SER A 188 4.59 -11.05 -11.87
C SER A 188 3.13 -10.70 -11.55
N GLU A 189 2.39 -11.62 -10.92
CA GLU A 189 1.00 -11.36 -10.51
C GLU A 189 0.91 -10.27 -9.44
N ILE A 190 1.78 -10.33 -8.42
CA ILE A 190 1.84 -9.33 -7.35
C ILE A 190 2.17 -7.94 -7.90
N TYR A 191 3.11 -7.88 -8.83
CA TYR A 191 3.54 -6.66 -9.49
C TYR A 191 2.37 -6.01 -10.24
N ASP A 192 1.65 -6.76 -11.07
CA ASP A 192 0.48 -6.25 -11.81
C ASP A 192 -0.61 -5.73 -10.86
N ARG A 193 -0.90 -6.49 -9.80
CA ARG A 193 -1.86 -6.07 -8.77
C ARG A 193 -1.38 -4.82 -8.02
N SER A 194 -0.08 -4.67 -7.80
CA SER A 194 0.51 -3.48 -7.17
C SER A 194 0.38 -2.24 -8.08
N VAL A 195 0.51 -2.41 -9.39
CA VAL A 195 0.32 -1.33 -10.37
C VAL A 195 -1.13 -0.88 -10.36
N TYR A 196 -2.09 -1.82 -10.44
CA TYR A 196 -3.51 -1.49 -10.34
C TYR A 196 -3.85 -0.74 -9.04
N MET A 197 -3.25 -1.15 -7.93
CA MET A 197 -3.49 -0.52 -6.64
C MET A 197 -2.83 0.87 -6.50
N ASP A 198 -1.66 1.09 -7.08
CA ASP A 198 -1.06 2.45 -7.21
C ASP A 198 -1.99 3.37 -8.02
N LEU A 199 -2.51 2.91 -9.16
CA LEU A 199 -3.49 3.68 -9.95
C LEU A 199 -4.75 3.99 -9.14
N SER A 200 -5.25 3.02 -8.38
CA SER A 200 -6.42 3.16 -7.51
C SER A 200 -6.17 4.15 -6.36
N ALA A 201 -4.98 4.15 -5.77
CA ALA A 201 -4.57 5.11 -4.74
C ALA A 201 -4.45 6.54 -5.30
N ARG A 202 -4.06 6.70 -6.57
CA ARG A 202 -4.08 7.99 -7.27
C ARG A 202 -5.50 8.48 -7.50
N GLU A 203 -6.42 7.59 -7.91
CA GLU A 203 -7.84 7.93 -8.02
C GLU A 203 -8.42 8.36 -6.67
N LEU A 204 -8.00 7.72 -5.56
CA LEU A 204 -8.39 8.12 -4.21
C LEU A 204 -7.94 9.55 -3.90
N VAL A 205 -6.69 9.92 -4.21
CA VAL A 205 -6.23 11.30 -4.03
C VAL A 205 -7.01 12.29 -4.88
N HIS A 206 -7.31 11.93 -6.13
CA HIS A 206 -8.12 12.77 -7.00
C HIS A 206 -9.50 13.05 -6.38
N GLN A 207 -10.22 12.01 -5.97
CA GLN A 207 -11.53 12.15 -5.35
C GLN A 207 -11.46 12.92 -4.02
N CYS A 208 -10.37 12.79 -3.25
CA CYS A 208 -10.13 13.62 -2.06
C CYS A 208 -10.10 15.11 -2.40
N PHE A 209 -9.43 15.51 -3.50
CA PHE A 209 -9.43 16.89 -3.96
C PHE A 209 -10.80 17.34 -4.46
N GLU A 210 -11.51 16.51 -5.23
CA GLU A 210 -12.87 16.82 -5.68
C GLU A 210 -13.83 17.08 -4.52
N ILE A 211 -13.82 16.23 -3.49
CA ILE A 211 -14.63 16.40 -2.28
C ILE A 211 -14.27 17.71 -1.56
N ARG A 212 -12.97 17.98 -1.39
CA ARG A 212 -12.51 19.19 -0.71
C ARG A 212 -12.93 20.45 -1.47
N ASP A 213 -12.69 20.47 -2.77
CA ASP A 213 -12.91 21.64 -3.63
C ASP A 213 -14.42 21.89 -3.84
N ALA A 214 -15.25 20.85 -3.75
CA ALA A 214 -16.72 20.94 -3.66
C ALA A 214 -17.24 21.43 -2.28
N GLY A 215 -16.34 21.81 -1.36
CA GLY A 215 -16.71 22.28 -0.03
C GLY A 215 -17.26 21.17 0.87
N TYR A 216 -16.67 19.97 0.78
CA TYR A 216 -17.09 18.76 1.51
C TYR A 216 -18.50 18.29 1.15
N LYS A 217 -19.04 18.70 0.00
CA LYS A 217 -20.30 18.16 -0.50
C LYS A 217 -19.97 17.07 -1.49
N ILE A 218 -20.35 15.84 -1.18
CA ILE A 218 -20.38 14.80 -2.22
C ILE A 218 -21.56 15.16 -3.13
N PRO A 219 -21.34 15.43 -4.43
CA PRO A 219 -22.45 15.61 -5.34
C PRO A 219 -23.25 14.32 -5.32
N HIS A 220 -24.39 14.33 -4.60
CA HIS A 220 -25.34 13.24 -4.63
C HIS A 220 -25.79 13.08 -6.07
N ARG A 221 -25.18 12.16 -6.81
CA ARG A 221 -25.81 11.62 -8.00
C ARG A 221 -27.02 10.87 -7.48
N THR A 222 -28.20 11.42 -7.66
CA THR A 222 -29.46 10.74 -7.33
C THR A 222 -29.38 9.38 -7.99
N LEU A 223 -29.30 8.31 -7.18
CA LEU A 223 -29.39 6.94 -7.66
C LEU A 223 -30.85 6.77 -8.12
N ASN A 224 -31.16 7.21 -9.33
CA ASN A 224 -32.38 6.82 -10.01
C ASN A 224 -32.27 5.32 -10.27
N TYR A 225 -32.75 4.51 -9.34
CA TYR A 225 -32.98 3.10 -9.56
C TYR A 225 -34.05 2.98 -10.67
N GLY A 226 -33.59 2.92 -11.92
CA GLY A 226 -34.43 2.47 -13.02
C GLY A 226 -34.85 1.02 -12.76
N PRO A 227 -36.03 0.57 -13.23
CA PRO A 227 -36.66 -0.72 -12.89
C PRO A 227 -35.93 -1.98 -13.42
N GLY A 228 -34.61 -1.95 -13.64
CA GLY A 228 -33.82 -3.00 -14.30
C GLY A 228 -32.86 -3.79 -13.40
N VAL A 229 -33.16 -3.95 -12.11
CA VAL A 229 -32.29 -4.65 -11.12
C VAL A 229 -32.78 -6.09 -10.88
N THR A 230 -31.88 -7.06 -10.77
CA THR A 230 -32.21 -8.43 -10.29
C THR A 230 -32.45 -8.45 -8.78
N ALA A 231 -33.06 -9.53 -8.26
CA ALA A 231 -33.50 -9.65 -6.85
C ALA A 231 -32.40 -9.51 -5.78
N ASP A 232 -31.12 -9.56 -6.17
CA ASP A 232 -29.93 -9.33 -5.33
C ASP A 232 -29.35 -7.91 -5.44
N GLY A 233 -30.03 -7.00 -6.14
CA GLY A 233 -29.73 -5.56 -6.15
C GLY A 233 -28.56 -5.14 -7.04
N ARG A 234 -28.15 -5.96 -8.03
CA ARG A 234 -27.11 -5.57 -9.00
C ARG A 234 -27.70 -5.04 -10.32
N PRO A 235 -27.19 -3.93 -10.88
CA PRO A 235 -27.59 -3.47 -12.21
C PRO A 235 -27.15 -4.49 -13.27
N ARG A 236 -28.02 -4.82 -14.23
CA ARG A 236 -27.57 -5.47 -15.48
C ARG A 236 -26.84 -4.42 -16.31
N ILE A 237 -25.51 -4.42 -16.27
CA ILE A 237 -24.70 -3.57 -17.15
C ILE A 237 -24.49 -4.33 -18.46
N HIS A 238 -25.14 -3.88 -19.53
CA HIS A 238 -24.72 -4.24 -20.89
C HIS A 238 -23.38 -3.55 -21.15
N VAL A 239 -22.41 -4.28 -21.69
CA VAL A 239 -21.02 -3.83 -21.94
C VAL A 239 -20.97 -2.53 -22.78
N GLU A 240 -22.05 -2.24 -23.50
CA GLU A 240 -22.21 -1.09 -24.39
C GLU A 240 -22.61 0.21 -23.64
N ASP A 241 -23.07 0.15 -22.39
CA ASP A 241 -23.58 1.29 -21.61
C ASP A 241 -22.57 1.90 -20.61
N THR A 242 -21.27 1.62 -20.78
CA THR A 242 -20.24 2.22 -19.92
C THR A 242 -20.12 3.72 -20.23
N PRO A 243 -20.45 4.66 -19.32
CA PRO A 243 -20.41 6.08 -19.64
C PRO A 243 -18.97 6.54 -19.88
N HIS A 244 -18.78 7.33 -20.93
CA HIS A 244 -17.48 7.91 -21.27
C HIS A 244 -16.97 8.85 -20.15
N PRO A 245 -15.65 8.95 -19.91
CA PRO A 245 -15.10 9.80 -18.85
C PRO A 245 -15.47 11.28 -19.07
N LEU A 246 -16.11 11.91 -18.08
CA LEU A 246 -16.60 13.29 -18.15
C LEU A 246 -15.57 14.36 -17.73
N PHE A 247 -14.28 14.03 -17.68
CA PHE A 247 -13.25 15.04 -17.44
C PHE A 247 -11.93 14.66 -18.14
N MET A 248 -11.49 15.53 -19.06
CA MET A 248 -10.16 15.53 -19.66
C MET A 248 -9.35 16.67 -19.00
N PRO A 249 -8.24 16.40 -18.29
CA PRO A 249 -7.45 17.44 -17.65
C PRO A 249 -6.82 18.38 -18.70
N THR A 250 -7.13 19.67 -18.60
CA THR A 250 -6.52 20.73 -19.41
C THR A 250 -5.09 20.99 -18.91
N LYS A 251 -4.15 20.23 -19.50
CA LYS A 251 -2.68 20.35 -19.52
C LYS A 251 -1.89 19.25 -18.79
N ILE A 252 -1.61 18.21 -19.59
CA ILE A 252 -0.38 17.40 -19.72
C ILE A 252 0.34 16.99 -18.43
N ILE A 253 -0.28 16.09 -17.69
CA ILE A 253 0.40 14.82 -17.39
C ILE A 253 0.22 13.98 -18.65
N GLU A 254 1.26 13.31 -19.17
CA GLU A 254 1.22 12.49 -20.40
C GLU A 254 -0.01 11.56 -20.41
N HIS A 255 -1.11 12.08 -20.95
CA HIS A 255 -2.44 11.50 -20.92
C HIS A 255 -2.44 10.14 -21.63
N GLU A 256 -1.62 10.02 -22.66
CA GLU A 256 -1.40 8.80 -23.42
C GLU A 256 -0.76 7.70 -22.56
N LYS A 257 0.18 8.04 -21.67
CA LYS A 257 0.82 7.06 -20.77
C LYS A 257 -0.11 6.62 -19.64
N TRP A 258 -0.99 7.51 -19.19
CA TRP A 258 -2.04 7.20 -18.22
C TRP A 258 -3.10 6.27 -18.81
N GLU A 259 -3.61 6.61 -20.01
CA GLU A 259 -4.54 5.77 -20.77
C GLU A 259 -3.94 4.39 -21.04
N GLU A 260 -2.67 4.32 -21.47
CA GLU A 260 -1.98 3.06 -21.76
C GLU A 260 -1.81 2.19 -20.51
N LEU A 261 -1.38 2.76 -19.37
CA LEU A 261 -1.24 2.03 -18.11
C LEU A 261 -2.59 1.56 -17.54
N VAL A 262 -3.64 2.38 -17.67
CA VAL A 262 -5.02 2.02 -17.31
C VAL A 262 -5.55 0.91 -18.22
N LEU A 263 -5.27 0.96 -19.52
CA LEU A 263 -5.61 -0.09 -20.50
C LEU A 263 -4.85 -1.39 -20.23
N MET A 264 -3.57 -1.35 -19.88
CA MET A 264 -2.78 -2.53 -19.50
C MET A 264 -3.34 -3.18 -18.22
N ALA A 265 -3.64 -2.38 -17.20
CA ALA A 265 -4.24 -2.87 -15.96
C ALA A 265 -5.63 -3.50 -16.19
N ARG A 266 -6.45 -2.91 -17.07
CA ARG A 266 -7.77 -3.43 -17.45
C ARG A 266 -7.69 -4.69 -18.32
N LYS A 267 -6.74 -4.80 -19.25
CA LYS A 267 -6.54 -6.02 -20.07
C LYS A 267 -6.16 -7.23 -19.21
N ASN A 268 -5.38 -7.04 -18.15
CA ASN A 268 -4.99 -8.12 -17.23
C ASN A 268 -6.09 -8.50 -16.21
N GLN A 269 -7.13 -7.67 -15.99
CA GLN A 269 -8.30 -8.05 -15.19
C GLN A 269 -9.03 -9.29 -15.76
N SER A 270 -8.96 -9.52 -17.08
CA SER A 270 -9.64 -10.64 -17.74
C SER A 270 -9.03 -12.02 -17.41
N ARG A 271 -7.83 -12.07 -16.80
CA ARG A 271 -7.19 -13.32 -16.34
C ARG A 271 -7.22 -13.50 -14.82
N SER A 272 -7.54 -12.45 -14.07
CA SER A 272 -7.78 -12.53 -12.63
C SER A 272 -9.19 -13.06 -12.39
N ARG A 273 -9.32 -14.39 -12.31
CA ARG A 273 -10.50 -14.99 -11.66
C ARG A 273 -10.50 -14.48 -10.22
N LEU A 274 -11.32 -13.46 -9.97
CA LEU A 274 -11.72 -13.06 -8.62
C LEU A 274 -12.17 -14.34 -7.90
N LEU A 275 -11.37 -14.79 -6.92
CA LEU A 275 -11.82 -15.82 -6.01
C LEU A 275 -13.11 -15.32 -5.36
N PRO A 276 -14.20 -16.11 -5.40
CA PRO A 276 -15.47 -15.69 -4.82
C PRO A 276 -15.27 -15.40 -3.34
N ARG A 277 -15.81 -14.26 -2.90
CA ARG A 277 -15.75 -13.71 -1.53
C ARG A 277 -16.58 -14.51 -0.51
N ASN A 278 -16.89 -15.78 -0.81
CA ASN A 278 -17.63 -16.69 0.07
C ASN A 278 -16.76 -17.92 0.36
N GLY A 279 -16.09 -17.87 1.50
CA GLY A 279 -15.21 -18.90 2.00
C GLY A 279 -14.06 -18.23 2.69
N GLY A 280 -14.11 -18.15 4.03
CA GLY A 280 -12.94 -17.83 4.83
C GLY A 280 -11.86 -18.84 4.48
N GLN A 281 -10.99 -18.48 3.54
CA GLN A 281 -9.75 -19.20 3.33
C GLN A 281 -8.93 -18.92 4.57
N GLY A 282 -8.91 -19.89 5.48
CA GLY A 282 -7.99 -19.91 6.60
C GLY A 282 -6.60 -19.67 6.04
N PHE A 283 -6.06 -18.48 6.29
CA PHE A 283 -4.66 -18.20 6.09
C PHE A 283 -3.91 -19.23 6.93
N ILE A 284 -3.17 -20.13 6.29
CA ILE A 284 -2.17 -20.94 6.99
C ILE A 284 -0.99 -20.01 7.19
N PRO A 285 -0.74 -19.49 8.40
CA PRO A 285 0.39 -18.62 8.63
C PRO A 285 1.66 -19.43 8.37
N ARG A 286 2.64 -18.85 7.67
CA ARG A 286 4.00 -19.39 7.67
C ARG A 286 4.46 -19.40 9.14
N ARG A 287 4.47 -20.56 9.78
CA ARG A 287 5.01 -20.72 11.14
C ARG A 287 6.53 -20.62 11.03
N HIS A 288 7.06 -19.40 11.04
CA HIS A 288 8.35 -19.19 11.67
C HIS A 288 8.15 -19.54 13.14
N SER A 289 8.95 -20.48 13.65
CA SER A 289 8.80 -21.07 14.97
C SER A 289 8.80 -20.01 16.07
N ARG A 290 7.61 -19.49 16.42
CA ARG A 290 7.26 -19.05 17.77
C ARG A 290 7.21 -20.31 18.65
N LYS A 291 8.37 -20.91 18.95
CA LYS A 291 8.45 -21.89 20.04
C LYS A 291 8.79 -21.13 21.32
N MET A 292 7.73 -20.96 22.11
CA MET A 292 7.67 -20.87 23.57
C MET A 292 8.37 -19.69 24.26
N ALA A 293 7.54 -18.79 24.78
CA ALA A 293 7.75 -18.15 26.08
C ALA A 293 6.38 -17.76 26.67
N VAL A 294 5.64 -18.78 27.11
CA VAL A 294 4.66 -18.63 28.21
C VAL A 294 4.96 -19.77 29.16
N ALA A 295 5.69 -19.46 30.23
CA ALA A 295 5.69 -20.12 31.54
C ALA A 295 6.98 -19.73 32.30
N ALA A 296 6.88 -18.69 33.11
CA ALA A 296 7.44 -18.51 34.47
C ALA A 296 7.37 -17.02 34.81
#